data_AF-A0A4R4VDW9-F1
#
_entry.id   AF-A0A4R4VDW9-F1
#
_cell.length_a   1.000
_cell.length_b   1.000
_cell.length_c   1.000
_cell.angle_alpha   90.00
_cell.angle_beta   90.00
_cell.angle_gamma   90.00
#
_symmetry.space_group_name_H-M   'P 1'
#
loop_
_entity.id
_entity.type
_entity.pdbx_description
1 polymer ?
#
loop_
_entity_poly.entity_id
_entity_poly.type
_entity_poly.pdbx_seq_one_letter_code
_entity_poly.pdbx_strand_id
1 'polypeptide(L)'
;MGSSPVERALRQEVALWAERGGLLFKQARHAASLNQKALASVSGTSRTTLSAYEHGRKSPTLETAGRILDAAGFRLVLEAKVEFAARVTGDGRTFHLPSRLRRLPVAAALGVVRLRGHVHDLADRDQRRAAYTTLLCEGGPQELLDHVDGVLLVELFDELELPPDIRAEWRPLVEAARHEAGVIN
;
A
#
# COMPACT_ATOMS: atom_id res chain seq x y z
N MET A 1 1.81 -28.53 -20.58
CA MET A 1 1.14 -27.24 -20.27
C MET A 1 2.16 -26.33 -19.62
N GLY A 2 2.72 -25.38 -20.38
CA GLY A 2 3.69 -24.41 -19.85
C GLY A 2 2.99 -23.36 -19.00
N SER A 3 3.62 -22.95 -17.90
CA SER A 3 3.09 -21.93 -16.99
C SER A 3 2.87 -20.60 -17.72
N SER A 4 1.69 -20.01 -17.54
CA SER A 4 1.27 -18.76 -18.20
C SER A 4 2.26 -17.62 -17.90
N PRO A 5 2.46 -16.64 -18.81
CA PRO A 5 3.25 -15.45 -18.52
C PRO A 5 2.85 -14.74 -17.20
N VAL A 6 1.55 -14.75 -16.86
CA VAL A 6 1.02 -14.19 -15.60
C VAL A 6 1.51 -14.99 -14.39
N GLU A 7 1.47 -16.32 -14.44
CA GLU A 7 1.94 -17.18 -13.35
C GLU A 7 3.45 -17.03 -13.11
N ARG A 8 4.24 -16.83 -14.17
CA ARG A 8 5.68 -16.57 -14.05
C ARG A 8 5.97 -15.22 -13.39
N ALA A 9 5.25 -14.17 -13.77
CA ALA A 9 5.38 -12.85 -13.16
C ALA A 9 5.00 -12.88 -11.67
N LEU A 10 3.87 -13.52 -11.33
CA LEU A 10 3.45 -13.69 -9.93
C LEU A 10 4.48 -14.48 -9.12
N ARG A 11 5.05 -15.56 -9.67
CA ARG A 11 6.11 -16.33 -8.99
C ARG A 11 7.37 -15.51 -8.74
N GLN A 12 7.79 -14.68 -9.69
CA GLN A 12 8.94 -13.78 -9.52
C GLN A 12 8.67 -12.72 -8.45
N GLU A 13 7.47 -12.16 -8.42
CA GLU A 13 7.06 -11.20 -7.40
C GLU A 13 7.00 -11.84 -6.01
N VAL A 14 6.40 -13.03 -5.89
CA VAL A 14 6.37 -13.80 -4.63
C VAL A 14 7.78 -14.15 -4.15
N ALA A 15 8.68 -14.56 -5.05
CA ALA A 15 10.07 -14.84 -4.70
C ALA A 15 10.82 -13.59 -4.21
N LEU A 16 10.62 -12.44 -4.86
CA LEU A 16 11.19 -11.15 -4.45
C LEU A 16 10.74 -10.77 -3.03
N TRP A 17 9.46 -10.97 -2.70
CA TRP A 17 8.93 -10.68 -1.36
C TRP A 17 9.41 -11.68 -0.30
N ALA A 18 9.56 -12.96 -0.66
CA ALA A 18 10.13 -13.97 0.23
C ALA A 18 11.59 -13.65 0.62
N GLU A 19 12.41 -13.19 -0.35
CA GLU A 19 13.78 -12.74 -0.08
C GLU A 19 13.84 -11.46 0.78
N ARG A 20 12.83 -10.60 0.66
CA ARG A 20 12.70 -9.36 1.45
C ARG A 20 12.16 -9.57 2.86
N GLY A 21 11.64 -10.75 3.21
CA GLY A 21 11.07 -11.01 4.54
C GLY A 21 12.04 -10.72 5.70
N GLY A 22 13.33 -10.99 5.52
CA GLY A 22 14.38 -10.65 6.49
C GLY A 22 14.62 -9.14 6.68
N LEU A 23 14.30 -8.33 5.66
CA LEU A 23 14.42 -6.87 5.75
C LEU A 23 13.40 -6.27 6.72
N LEU A 24 12.25 -6.92 6.92
CA LEU A 24 11.22 -6.44 7.85
C LEU A 24 11.75 -6.39 9.28
N PHE A 25 12.51 -7.40 9.72
CA PHE A 25 13.12 -7.39 11.05
C PHE A 25 14.17 -6.30 11.18
N LYS A 26 15.00 -6.13 10.15
CA LYS A 26 16.01 -5.07 10.12
C LYS A 26 15.34 -3.69 10.21
N GLN A 27 14.31 -3.44 9.41
CA GLN A 27 13.55 -2.19 9.39
C GLN A 27 12.86 -1.91 10.72
N ALA A 28 12.10 -2.88 11.25
CA ALA A 28 11.43 -2.77 12.54
C ALA A 28 12.43 -2.44 13.67
N ARG A 29 13.57 -3.13 13.67
CA ARG A 29 14.65 -2.90 14.62
C ARG A 29 15.21 -1.48 14.54
N HIS A 30 15.45 -0.96 13.33
CA HIS A 30 15.95 0.41 13.14
C HIS A 30 14.92 1.46 13.54
N ALA A 31 13.64 1.25 13.23
CA ALA A 31 12.56 2.15 13.66
C ALA A 31 12.42 2.19 15.20
N ALA A 32 12.64 1.06 15.87
CA ALA A 32 12.68 0.97 17.34
C ALA A 32 14.01 1.44 17.95
N SER A 33 14.98 1.90 17.15
CA SER A 33 16.33 2.26 17.60
C SER A 33 17.06 1.16 18.38
N LEU A 34 16.79 -0.11 18.06
CA LEU A 34 17.40 -1.28 18.69
C LEU A 34 18.62 -1.78 17.91
N ASN A 35 19.58 -2.37 18.61
CA ASN A 35 20.60 -3.23 17.97
C ASN A 35 20.16 -4.70 18.01
N GLN A 36 20.84 -5.58 17.25
CA GLN A 36 20.44 -6.99 17.14
C GLN A 36 20.44 -7.72 18.49
N LYS A 37 21.35 -7.38 19.41
CA LYS A 37 21.41 -8.00 20.74
C LYS A 37 20.20 -7.60 21.57
N ALA A 38 19.83 -6.32 21.54
CA ALA A 38 18.67 -5.80 22.27
C ALA A 38 17.37 -6.43 21.77
N LEU A 39 17.11 -6.40 20.45
CA LEU A 39 15.90 -7.00 19.88
C LEU A 39 15.83 -8.51 20.14
N ALA A 40 16.96 -9.22 19.98
CA ALA A 40 16.98 -10.66 20.22
C ALA A 40 16.63 -11.01 21.69
N SER A 41 17.13 -10.21 22.63
CA SER A 41 16.84 -10.38 24.05
C SER A 41 15.35 -10.21 24.36
N VAL A 42 14.72 -9.15 23.86
CA VAL A 42 13.30 -8.87 24.15
C VAL A 42 12.35 -9.81 23.40
N SER A 43 12.74 -10.28 22.20
CA SER A 43 11.93 -11.20 21.42
C SER A 43 12.17 -12.68 21.74
N GLY A 44 13.00 -13.00 22.75
CA GLY A 44 13.31 -14.37 23.15
C GLY A 44 13.95 -15.22 22.04
N THR A 45 14.90 -14.64 21.30
CA THR A 45 15.76 -15.34 20.31
C THR A 45 17.23 -15.05 20.56
N SER A 46 18.13 -15.73 19.84
CA SER A 46 19.57 -15.42 19.93
C SER A 46 19.96 -14.34 18.93
N ARG A 47 20.97 -13.52 19.26
CA ARG A 47 21.54 -12.53 18.31
C ARG A 47 21.95 -13.19 16.99
N THR A 48 22.57 -14.37 17.05
CA THR A 48 22.99 -15.13 15.86
C THR A 48 21.80 -15.60 15.03
N THR A 49 20.71 -16.05 15.68
CA THR A 49 19.47 -16.43 15.01
C THR A 49 18.80 -15.23 14.34
N LEU A 50 18.68 -14.11 15.05
CA LEU A 50 18.13 -12.87 14.50
C LEU A 50 18.96 -12.38 13.31
N SER A 51 20.29 -12.40 13.41
CA SER A 51 21.17 -12.07 12.29
C SER A 51 20.97 -13.01 11.10
N ALA A 52 20.76 -14.32 11.32
CA ALA A 52 20.49 -15.25 10.24
C ALA A 52 19.16 -14.96 9.53
N TYR A 53 18.13 -14.55 10.28
CA TYR A 53 16.85 -14.09 9.71
C TYR A 53 17.00 -12.79 8.92
N GLU A 54 17.67 -11.77 9.47
CA GLU A 54 17.86 -10.48 8.79
C GLU A 54 18.61 -10.59 7.46
N HIS A 55 19.41 -11.64 7.28
CA HIS A 55 20.18 -11.90 6.06
C HIS A 55 19.58 -13.04 5.20
N GLY A 56 18.36 -13.49 5.50
CA GLY A 56 17.66 -14.53 4.71
C GLY A 56 18.29 -15.92 4.77
N ARG A 57 19.23 -16.18 5.69
CA ARG A 57 19.89 -17.49 5.83
C ARG A 57 19.03 -18.52 6.55
N LYS A 58 18.02 -18.06 7.29
CA LYS A 58 16.99 -18.89 7.94
C LYS A 58 15.63 -18.22 7.73
N SER A 59 14.58 -19.04 7.71
CA SER A 59 13.20 -18.56 7.71
C SER A 59 12.59 -18.72 9.11
N PRO A 60 12.04 -17.66 9.72
CA PRO A 60 11.32 -17.76 10.99
C PRO A 60 9.96 -18.47 10.78
N THR A 61 9.42 -19.07 11.84
CA THR A 61 7.98 -19.43 11.86
C THR A 61 7.14 -18.17 11.92
N LEU A 62 5.85 -18.25 11.55
CA LEU A 62 4.92 -17.11 11.65
C LEU A 62 4.84 -16.58 13.09
N GLU A 63 4.77 -17.48 14.07
CA GLU A 63 4.82 -17.16 15.50
C GLU A 63 6.09 -16.40 15.88
N THR A 64 7.26 -16.87 15.42
CA THR A 64 8.54 -16.21 15.69
C THR A 64 8.60 -14.83 15.05
N ALA A 65 8.13 -14.69 13.82
CA ALA A 65 8.08 -13.42 13.11
C ALA A 65 7.16 -12.42 13.82
N GLY A 66 5.95 -12.85 14.20
CA GLY A 66 5.01 -12.05 14.97
C GLY A 66 5.62 -11.54 16.28
N ARG A 67 6.26 -12.43 17.05
CA ARG A 67 6.92 -12.07 18.31
C ARG A 67 8.09 -11.09 18.14
N ILE A 68 8.92 -11.26 17.10
CA ILE A 68 10.04 -10.34 16.82
C ILE A 68 9.52 -8.96 16.45
N LEU A 69 8.50 -8.89 15.58
CA LEU A 69 7.89 -7.63 15.17
C LEU A 69 7.20 -6.94 16.35
N ASP A 70 6.47 -7.69 17.17
CA ASP A 70 5.77 -7.17 18.36
C ASP A 70 6.75 -6.55 19.37
N ALA A 71 7.87 -7.24 19.63
CA ALA A 71 8.93 -6.73 20.49
C ALA A 71 9.62 -5.45 19.96
N ALA A 72 9.50 -5.18 18.65
CA ALA A 72 9.95 -3.94 18.02
C ALA A 72 8.84 -2.89 17.87
N GLY A 73 7.64 -3.13 18.41
CA GLY A 73 6.50 -2.21 18.35
C GLY A 73 5.65 -2.32 17.08
N PHE A 74 5.77 -3.41 16.31
CA PHE A 74 5.04 -3.65 15.07
C PHE A 74 4.12 -4.86 15.17
N ARG A 75 2.99 -4.84 14.48
CA ARG A 75 2.11 -6.00 14.34
C ARG A 75 2.34 -6.68 12.99
N LEU A 76 2.39 -8.01 12.98
CA LEU A 76 2.31 -8.78 11.75
C LEU A 76 0.84 -8.87 11.34
N VAL A 77 0.47 -8.18 10.27
CA VAL A 77 -0.91 -8.10 9.78
C VAL A 77 -1.00 -8.60 8.35
N LEU A 78 -2.18 -9.06 7.96
CA LEU A 78 -2.52 -9.36 6.58
C LEU A 78 -2.96 -8.04 5.93
N GLU A 79 -2.27 -7.63 4.87
CA GLU A 79 -2.67 -6.48 4.06
C GLU A 79 -3.06 -6.96 2.67
N ALA A 80 -4.17 -6.43 2.18
CA ALA A 80 -4.68 -6.79 0.87
C ALA A 80 -3.90 -6.08 -0.24
N LYS A 81 -3.40 -6.84 -1.22
CA LYS A 81 -2.68 -6.27 -2.37
C LYS A 81 -3.63 -5.44 -3.24
N VAL A 82 -3.19 -4.23 -3.60
CA VAL A 82 -3.84 -3.37 -4.59
C VAL A 82 -3.22 -3.63 -5.95
N GLU A 83 -4.04 -3.99 -6.91
CA GLU A 83 -3.64 -4.15 -8.31
C GLU A 83 -4.28 -3.05 -9.14
N PHE A 84 -3.66 -2.67 -10.25
CA PHE A 84 -4.18 -1.61 -11.11
C PHE A 84 -4.50 -2.14 -12.49
N ALA A 85 -5.65 -1.75 -12.99
CA ALA A 85 -6.05 -2.00 -14.36
C ALA A 85 -6.06 -0.68 -15.14
N ALA A 86 -5.36 -0.65 -16.27
CA ALA A 86 -5.43 0.48 -17.20
C ALA A 86 -6.78 0.48 -17.92
N ARG A 87 -7.34 1.66 -18.13
CA ARG A 87 -8.59 1.91 -18.85
C ARG A 87 -8.35 3.04 -19.83
N VAL A 88 -9.11 3.03 -20.93
CA VAL A 88 -9.05 4.06 -21.96
C VAL A 88 -10.43 4.67 -22.09
N THR A 89 -10.50 5.99 -22.01
CA THR A 89 -11.70 6.79 -22.22
C THR A 89 -12.14 6.78 -23.68
N GLY A 90 -13.35 7.24 -23.96
CA GLY A 90 -13.85 7.34 -25.34
C GLY A 90 -13.01 8.25 -26.25
N ASP A 91 -12.30 9.21 -25.66
CA ASP A 91 -11.38 10.14 -26.35
C ASP A 91 -9.91 9.67 -26.36
N GLY A 92 -9.63 8.45 -25.92
CA GLY A 92 -8.31 7.82 -26.02
C GLY A 92 -7.34 8.12 -24.87
N ARG A 93 -7.75 8.86 -23.84
CA ARG A 93 -6.93 9.10 -22.63
C ARG A 93 -6.89 7.84 -21.76
N THR A 94 -5.73 7.55 -21.18
CA THR A 94 -5.55 6.41 -20.28
C THR A 94 -5.67 6.85 -18.83
N PHE A 95 -6.40 6.09 -18.02
CA PHE A 95 -6.42 6.23 -16.57
C PHE A 95 -6.29 4.87 -15.89
N HIS A 96 -6.07 4.86 -14.57
CA HIS A 96 -5.82 3.64 -13.80
C HIS A 96 -6.85 3.45 -12.70
N LEU A 97 -7.42 2.24 -12.64
CA LEU A 97 -8.38 1.86 -11.61
C LEU A 97 -7.75 0.84 -10.65
N PRO A 98 -7.67 1.12 -9.34
CA PRO A 98 -7.21 0.15 -8.36
C PRO A 98 -8.28 -0.94 -8.13
N SER A 99 -7.83 -2.12 -7.72
CA SER A 99 -8.73 -3.24 -7.39
C SER A 99 -9.47 -3.06 -6.07
N ARG A 100 -8.97 -2.16 -5.20
CA ARG A 100 -9.55 -1.81 -3.90
C ARG A 100 -9.03 -0.45 -3.43
N LEU A 101 -9.77 0.22 -2.56
CA LEU A 101 -9.32 1.47 -1.95
C LEU A 101 -8.50 1.17 -0.68
N ARG A 102 -7.34 1.80 -0.53
CA ARG A 102 -6.47 1.64 0.65
C ARG A 102 -6.62 2.80 1.62
N ARG A 103 -6.33 2.55 2.90
CA ARG A 103 -6.08 3.61 3.88
C ARG A 103 -4.63 4.06 3.81
N LEU A 104 -4.41 5.36 3.92
CA LEU A 104 -3.08 5.95 3.99
C LEU A 104 -2.74 6.38 5.43
N PRO A 105 -1.45 6.43 5.79
CA PRO A 105 -1.01 7.15 6.97
C PRO A 105 -1.50 8.60 6.92
N VAL A 106 -1.86 9.17 8.07
CA VAL A 106 -2.44 10.53 8.18
C VAL A 106 -1.58 11.58 7.45
N ALA A 107 -0.26 11.51 7.61
CA ALA A 107 0.67 12.44 6.98
C ALA A 107 0.68 12.36 5.44
N ALA A 108 0.35 11.20 4.86
CA ALA A 108 0.20 11.05 3.41
C ALA A 108 -1.20 11.46 2.95
N ALA A 109 -2.24 11.08 3.70
CA ALA A 109 -3.64 11.39 3.38
C ALA A 109 -3.98 12.89 3.44
N LEU A 110 -3.35 13.62 4.35
CA LEU A 110 -3.61 15.03 4.64
C LEU A 110 -2.33 15.89 4.51
N GLY A 111 -1.32 15.38 3.81
CA GLY A 111 -0.06 16.08 3.59
C GLY A 111 -0.09 17.03 2.40
N VAL A 112 1.08 17.53 2.04
CA VAL A 112 1.26 18.38 0.85
C VAL A 112 1.78 17.54 -0.30
N VAL A 113 1.14 17.64 -1.47
CA VAL A 113 1.53 16.94 -2.70
C VAL A 113 1.84 17.95 -3.81
N ARG A 114 2.78 17.60 -4.69
CA ARG A 114 3.03 18.36 -5.93
C ARG A 114 2.56 17.55 -7.12
N LEU A 115 1.52 18.02 -7.79
CA LEU A 115 0.93 17.38 -8.97
C LEU A 115 1.03 18.31 -10.16
N ARG A 116 1.62 17.83 -11.26
CA ARG A 116 1.68 18.58 -12.53
C ARG A 116 2.18 20.05 -12.34
N GLY A 117 3.20 20.22 -11.50
CA GLY A 117 3.81 21.53 -11.19
C GLY A 117 3.11 22.36 -10.11
N HIS A 118 1.92 21.97 -9.67
CA HIS A 118 1.13 22.68 -8.66
C HIS A 118 1.23 22.01 -7.30
N VAL A 119 1.21 22.80 -6.23
CA VAL A 119 1.25 22.31 -4.85
C VAL A 119 -0.17 22.32 -4.30
N HIS A 120 -0.57 21.20 -3.70
CA HIS A 120 -1.88 21.04 -3.06
C HIS A 120 -1.66 20.61 -1.61
N ASP A 121 -2.30 21.32 -0.68
CA ASP A 121 -2.48 20.86 0.70
C ASP A 121 -3.70 19.93 0.75
N LEU A 122 -3.51 18.64 1.01
CA LEU A 122 -4.60 17.67 1.06
C LEU A 122 -5.45 17.78 2.34
N ALA A 123 -4.99 18.55 3.34
CA ALA A 123 -5.82 18.88 4.50
C ALA A 123 -6.94 19.88 4.14
N ASP A 124 -6.69 20.75 3.17
CA ASP A 124 -7.69 21.64 2.57
C ASP A 124 -8.59 20.82 1.62
N ARG A 125 -9.90 20.85 1.87
CA ARG A 125 -10.86 19.99 1.18
C ARG A 125 -11.01 20.33 -0.31
N ASP A 126 -10.93 21.60 -0.67
CA ASP A 126 -11.07 22.03 -2.06
C ASP A 126 -9.78 21.78 -2.84
N GLN A 127 -8.62 21.97 -2.20
CA GLN A 127 -7.34 21.56 -2.78
C GLN A 127 -7.24 20.04 -2.93
N ARG A 128 -7.73 19.26 -1.95
CA ARG A 128 -7.84 17.80 -2.04
C ARG A 128 -8.78 17.37 -3.17
N ARG A 129 -9.92 18.05 -3.36
CA ARG A 129 -10.84 17.81 -4.47
C ARG A 129 -10.14 17.97 -5.81
N ALA A 130 -9.46 19.10 -6.01
CA ALA A 130 -8.70 19.36 -7.23
C ALA A 130 -7.61 18.30 -7.45
N ALA A 131 -6.82 18.00 -6.41
CA ALA A 131 -5.76 16.99 -6.48
C ALA A 131 -6.30 15.59 -6.82
N TYR A 132 -7.40 15.17 -6.18
CA TYR A 132 -8.02 13.87 -6.43
C TYR A 132 -8.62 13.80 -7.84
N THR A 133 -9.25 14.86 -8.34
CA THR A 133 -9.69 14.92 -9.74
C THR A 133 -8.53 14.69 -10.70
N THR A 134 -7.40 15.39 -10.52
CA THR A 134 -6.20 15.21 -11.34
C THR A 134 -5.66 13.79 -11.24
N LEU A 135 -5.55 13.24 -10.02
CA LEU A 135 -5.04 11.88 -9.79
C LEU A 135 -5.92 10.81 -10.42
N LEU A 136 -7.24 10.91 -10.30
CA LEU A 136 -8.17 9.93 -10.86
C LEU A 136 -8.21 9.95 -12.39
N CYS A 137 -7.97 11.11 -13.00
CA CYS A 137 -7.98 11.27 -14.46
C CYS A 137 -6.63 10.95 -15.10
N GLU A 138 -5.53 11.30 -14.45
CA GLU A 138 -4.20 11.36 -15.08
C GLU A 138 -3.08 10.76 -14.21
N GLY A 139 -3.39 10.33 -12.99
CA GLY A 139 -2.41 9.79 -12.05
C GLY A 139 -1.98 8.38 -12.42
N GLY A 140 -0.69 8.10 -12.31
CA GLY A 140 -0.17 6.74 -12.42
C GLY A 140 -0.50 5.89 -11.18
N PRO A 141 -0.32 4.55 -11.26
CA PRO A 141 -0.58 3.65 -10.13
C PRO A 141 0.14 4.04 -8.83
N GLN A 142 1.40 4.47 -8.91
CA GLN A 142 2.17 4.88 -7.74
C GLN A 142 1.65 6.20 -7.14
N GLU A 143 1.32 7.19 -7.97
CA GLU A 143 0.75 8.47 -7.49
C GLU A 143 -0.59 8.24 -6.78
N LEU A 144 -1.43 7.33 -7.31
CA LEU A 144 -2.67 6.92 -6.67
C LEU A 144 -2.42 6.23 -5.32
N LEU A 145 -1.48 5.30 -5.26
CA LEU A 145 -1.11 4.58 -4.03
C LEU A 145 -0.56 5.49 -2.94
N ASP A 146 0.14 6.55 -3.30
CA ASP A 146 0.83 7.43 -2.34
C ASP A 146 -0.07 8.56 -1.83
N HIS A 147 -1.10 8.94 -2.59
CA HIS A 147 -1.84 10.18 -2.34
C HIS A 147 -3.36 10.05 -2.24
N VAL A 148 -3.98 8.94 -2.69
CA VAL A 148 -5.43 8.77 -2.61
C VAL A 148 -5.81 7.87 -1.42
N ASP A 149 -6.27 8.47 -0.33
CA ASP A 149 -6.90 7.73 0.78
C ASP A 149 -8.34 7.36 0.43
N GLY A 150 -8.68 6.09 0.63
CA GLY A 150 -9.98 5.53 0.29
C GLY A 150 -11.16 6.16 1.03
N VAL A 151 -11.02 6.48 2.32
CA VAL A 151 -12.13 7.08 3.09
C VAL A 151 -12.36 8.51 2.62
N LEU A 152 -11.28 9.28 2.44
CA LEU A 152 -11.38 10.65 1.94
C LEU A 152 -11.91 10.69 0.50
N LEU A 153 -11.55 9.72 -0.33
CA LEU A 153 -12.08 9.62 -1.69
C LEU A 153 -13.58 9.32 -1.64
N VAL A 154 -14.01 8.32 -0.87
CA VAL A 154 -15.42 7.91 -0.75
C VAL A 154 -16.31 9.05 -0.24
N GLU A 155 -15.78 9.86 0.69
CA GLU A 155 -16.45 11.07 1.21
C GLU A 155 -16.60 12.15 0.13
N LEU A 156 -15.57 12.35 -0.70
CA LEU A 156 -15.51 13.45 -1.67
C LEU A 156 -16.02 13.08 -3.08
N PHE A 157 -16.24 11.79 -3.37
CA PHE A 157 -16.37 11.26 -4.74
C PHE A 157 -17.51 11.89 -5.56
N ASP A 158 -18.68 12.08 -4.95
CA ASP A 158 -19.85 12.66 -5.64
C ASP A 158 -19.66 14.15 -5.96
N GLU A 159 -18.63 14.75 -5.37
CA GLU A 159 -18.28 16.17 -5.41
C GLU A 159 -17.07 16.47 -6.31
N LEU A 160 -16.43 15.43 -6.88
CA LEU A 160 -15.33 15.56 -7.83
C LEU A 160 -15.83 15.95 -9.23
N GLU A 161 -15.11 16.82 -9.93
CA GLU A 161 -15.41 17.13 -11.33
C GLU A 161 -14.73 16.12 -12.27
N LEU A 162 -15.33 14.94 -12.42
CA LEU A 162 -14.79 13.85 -13.24
C LEU A 162 -15.51 13.74 -14.59
N PRO A 163 -14.80 13.41 -15.69
CA PRO A 163 -15.42 12.98 -16.94
C PRO A 163 -16.43 11.83 -16.71
N PRO A 164 -17.58 11.81 -17.41
CA PRO A 164 -18.64 10.84 -17.15
C PRO A 164 -18.22 9.37 -17.25
N ASP A 165 -17.32 9.05 -18.18
CA ASP A 165 -16.77 7.70 -18.38
C ASP A 165 -15.84 7.27 -17.23
N ILE A 166 -14.93 8.15 -16.80
CA ILE A 166 -14.08 7.91 -15.63
C ILE A 166 -14.94 7.76 -14.37
N ARG A 167 -15.94 8.64 -14.19
CA ARG A 167 -16.88 8.55 -13.07
C ARG A 167 -17.64 7.22 -13.05
N ALA A 168 -18.09 6.74 -14.21
CA ALA A 168 -18.81 5.48 -14.31
C ALA A 168 -17.93 4.28 -13.94
N GLU A 169 -16.65 4.27 -14.34
CA GLU A 169 -15.70 3.20 -14.04
C GLU A 169 -15.26 3.18 -12.56
N TRP A 170 -15.10 4.34 -11.93
CA TRP A 170 -14.73 4.42 -10.50
C TRP A 170 -15.90 4.14 -9.54
N ARG A 171 -17.14 4.41 -9.95
CA ARG A 171 -18.32 4.32 -9.09
C ARG A 171 -18.53 2.94 -8.44
N PRO A 172 -18.44 1.80 -9.17
CA PRO A 172 -18.58 0.48 -8.55
C PRO A 172 -17.57 0.23 -7.43
N LEU A 173 -16.32 0.68 -7.61
CA LEU A 173 -15.28 0.53 -6.60
C LEU A 173 -15.58 1.37 -5.35
N VAL A 174 -15.99 2.63 -5.53
CA VAL A 174 -16.34 3.53 -4.42
C VAL A 174 -17.56 3.01 -3.65
N GLU A 175 -18.56 2.48 -4.35
CA GLU A 175 -19.75 1.89 -3.75
C GLU A 175 -19.43 0.58 -3.03
N ALA A 176 -18.61 -0.30 -3.62
CA ALA A 176 -18.14 -1.52 -2.98
C ALA A 176 -17.37 -1.22 -1.69
N ALA A 177 -16.49 -0.22 -1.69
CA ALA A 177 -15.71 0.18 -0.51
C ALA A 177 -16.57 0.63 0.67
N ARG A 178 -17.79 1.14 0.44
CA ARG A 178 -18.74 1.49 1.52
C ARG A 178 -19.32 0.26 2.23
N HIS A 179 -19.29 -0.89 1.58
CA HIS A 179 -19.88 -2.15 2.05
C HIS A 179 -18.84 -3.23 2.34
N GLU A 180 -17.59 -3.02 1.94
CA GLU A 180 -16.49 -3.94 2.19
C GLU A 180 -16.22 -4.00 3.71
N ALA A 181 -16.55 -5.15 4.32
CA ALA A 181 -15.92 -5.52 5.56
C ALA A 181 -14.43 -5.73 5.23
N GLY A 182 -13.58 -4.81 5.66
CA GLY A 182 -12.13 -4.94 5.46
C GLY A 182 -11.62 -6.30 5.96
N VAL A 183 -10.38 -6.65 5.65
CA VAL A 183 -9.76 -7.85 6.22
C VAL A 183 -9.61 -7.64 7.74
N ILE A 184 -10.61 -8.09 8.51
CA ILE A 184 -10.59 -8.06 9.97
C ILE A 184 -9.72 -9.23 10.42
N ASN A 185 -8.54 -8.92 10.96
CA ASN A 185 -7.70 -9.86 11.70
C ASN A 185 -7.87 -9.63 13.20
#